data_AF-A0A3C1MCM9-F1
#
_entry.id   AF-A0A3C1MCM9-F1
#
_cell.length_a   1.000
_cell.length_b   1.000
_cell.length_c   1.000
_cell.angle_alpha   90.00
_cell.angle_beta   90.00
_cell.angle_gamma   90.00
#
_symmetry.space_group_name_H-M   'P 1'
#
loop_
_entity.id
_entity.type
_entity.pdbx_description
1 polymer ?
#
loop_
_entity_poly.entity_id
_entity_poly.type
_entity_poly.pdbx_seq_one_letter_code
_entity_poly.pdbx_strand_id
1 'polypeptide(L)' 'KSGSWFSYEGNQLAQGREAVKTLLRDNPELLDTLEGQIRAQIQNATTTKQ' A
#
# COMPACT_ATOMS: atom_id res chain seq x y z
N LYS A 1 16.24 7.22 -12.65
CA LYS A 1 16.02 6.46 -11.39
C LYS A 1 14.52 6.32 -11.24
N SER A 2 13.91 5.25 -11.76
CA SER A 2 12.47 5.04 -11.66
C SER A 2 12.09 5.03 -10.18
N GLY A 3 11.37 6.07 -9.74
CA GLY A 3 10.95 6.21 -8.34
C GLY A 3 10.10 5.03 -7.89
N SER A 4 9.93 4.87 -6.57
CA SER A 4 9.13 3.78 -5.98
C SER A 4 7.73 3.74 -6.61
N TRP A 5 7.49 2.72 -7.44
CA TRP A 5 6.17 2.36 -7.94
C TRP A 5 5.50 1.45 -6.93
N PHE A 6 4.25 1.76 -6.59
CA PHE A 6 3.40 0.89 -5.79
C PHE A 6 2.50 0.11 -6.73
N SER A 7 2.43 -1.20 -6.51
CA SER A 7 1.56 -2.10 -7.26
C SER A 7 0.65 -2.84 -6.30
N TYR A 8 -0.62 -3.01 -6.67
CA TYR A 8 -1.60 -3.78 -5.92
C TYR A 8 -2.32 -4.71 -6.87
N GLU A 9 -2.35 -5.99 -6.50
CA GLU A 9 -2.93 -7.07 -7.31
C GLU A 9 -2.42 -7.12 -8.76
N GLY A 10 -1.13 -6.80 -8.96
CA GLY A 10 -0.50 -6.81 -10.28
C GLY A 10 -0.76 -5.56 -11.13
N ASN A 11 -1.62 -4.65 -10.68
CA ASN A 11 -1.82 -3.34 -11.30
C ASN A 11 -0.95 -2.27 -10.65
N GLN A 12 -0.44 -1.34 -11.45
CA GLN A 12 0.26 -0.16 -10.94
C GLN A 12 -0.75 0.76 -10.26
N LEU A 13 -0.64 0.93 -8.95
CA LEU A 13 -1.46 1.88 -8.19
C LEU A 13 -1.02 3.30 -8.50
N ALA A 14 0.24 3.60 -8.18
CA ALA A 14 0.74 4.95 -8.22
C ALA A 14 2.27 4.98 -8.06
N GLN A 15 2.87 6.03 -8.62
CA GLN A 15 4.28 6.30 -8.48
C GLN A 15 4.52 7.30 -7.35
N GLY A 16 5.24 6.88 -6.33
CA GLY A 16 5.58 7.72 -5.19
C GLY A 16 4.45 7.86 -4.16
N ARG A 17 4.84 8.30 -2.96
CA ARG A 17 3.96 8.38 -1.79
C ARG A 17 2.78 9.32 -1.98
N GLU A 18 2.99 10.45 -2.65
CA GLU A 18 1.96 11.48 -2.81
C GLU A 18 0.85 11.03 -3.76
N ALA A 19 1.21 10.36 -4.86
CA ALA A 19 0.22 9.80 -5.78
C ALA A 19 -0.60 8.68 -5.13
N VAL A 20 0.03 7.80 -4.33
CA VAL A 20 -0.67 6.78 -3.53
C VAL A 20 -1.63 7.45 -2.54
N LYS A 21 -1.19 8.49 -1.82
CA LYS A 21 -2.05 9.23 -0.88
C LYS A 21 -3.28 9.81 -1.55
N THR A 22 -3.13 10.43 -2.72
CA THR A 22 -4.26 11.00 -3.45
C THR A 22 -5.23 9.91 -3.88
N LEU A 23 -4.73 8.81 -4.44
CA LEU A 23 -5.54 7.67 -4.85
C LEU A 23 -6.32 7.05 -3.69
N LEU A 24 -5.69 6.91 -2.52
CA LEU A 24 -6.34 6.42 -1.31
C LEU A 24 -7.38 7.38 -0.74
N ARG A 25 -7.19 8.69 -0.88
CA ARG A 25 -8.19 9.70 -0.47
C ARG A 25 -9.41 9.68 -1.38
N ASP A 26 -9.18 9.47 -2.66
CA ASP A 26 -10.24 9.41 -3.68
C ASP A 26 -11.02 8.08 -3.61
N ASN A 27 -10.38 7.00 -3.11
CA ASN A 27 -10.95 5.66 -3.01
C ASN A 27 -10.92 5.15 -1.56
N PRO A 28 -11.86 5.57 -0.69
CA PRO A 28 -11.90 5.15 0.71
C PRO A 28 -12.15 3.64 0.90
N GLU A 29 -12.84 2.97 -0.03
CA GLU A 29 -13.02 1.50 0.00
C GLU A 29 -11.69 0.74 -0.15
N LEU A 30 -10.84 1.25 -1.04
CA LEU A 30 -9.54 0.68 -1.33
C LEU A 30 -8.61 0.92 -0.16
N LEU A 31 -8.70 2.09 0.48
CA LEU A 31 -7.97 2.42 1.70
C LEU A 31 -8.30 1.45 2.84
N ASP A 32 -9.58 1.19 3.11
CA ASP A 32 -10.00 0.26 4.17
C ASP A 32 -9.45 -1.17 3.91
N THR A 33 -9.58 -1.62 2.67
CA THR A 33 -9.07 -2.92 2.21
C THR A 33 -7.54 -3.01 2.33
N LEU A 34 -6.81 -1.96 1.94
CA LEU A 34 -5.35 -1.90 2.09
C LEU A 34 -4.96 -1.81 3.55
N GLU A 35 -5.64 -1.03 4.38
CA GLU A 35 -5.32 -0.88 5.80
C GLU A 35 -5.43 -2.22 6.52
N GLY A 36 -6.50 -2.98 6.27
CA GLY A 36 -6.66 -4.33 6.83
C GLY A 36 -5.51 -5.26 6.43
N GLN A 37 -5.18 -5.30 5.13
CA GLN A 37 -4.08 -6.12 4.62
C GLN A 37 -2.72 -5.69 5.14
N ILE A 38 -2.41 -4.39 5.09
CA ILE A 38 -1.15 -3.81 5.56
C ILE A 38 -1.00 -4.05 7.06
N ARG A 39 -2.05 -3.86 7.86
CA ARG A 39 -2.01 -4.10 9.31
C ARG A 39 -1.76 -5.57 9.62
N ALA A 40 -2.42 -6.49 8.90
CA ALA A 40 -2.17 -7.92 9.02
C ALA A 40 -0.74 -8.28 8.59
N GLN A 41 -0.25 -7.74 7.48
CA GLN A 41 1.11 -7.95 6.98
C GLN A 41 2.15 -7.40 7.94
N ILE A 42 1.95 -6.18 8.47
CA ILE A 42 2.86 -5.55 9.44
C ILE A 42 2.92 -6.36 10.72
N GLN A 43 1.78 -6.80 11.27
CA GLN A 43 1.76 -7.66 12.47
C GLN A 43 2.55 -8.97 12.25
N ASN A 44 2.45 -9.56 11.05
CA ASN A 44 3.21 -10.75 10.69
C ASN A 44 4.71 -10.44 10.44
N ALA A 45 5.02 -9.33 9.77
CA ALA A 45 6.38 -8.93 9.41
C ALA A 45 7.21 -8.46 10.62
N THR A 46 6.58 -7.86 11.63
CA THR A 46 7.26 -7.54 12.91
C THR A 46 7.69 -8.78 13.69
N THR A 47 7.10 -9.94 13.39
CA THR A 47 7.41 -11.23 14.05
C THR A 47 8.52 -12.01 13.33
N THR A 48 9.08 -11.50 12.22
CA THR A 48 10.09 -12.23 11.42
C THR A 48 11.52 -11.67 11.50
N LYS A 49 11.83 -10.85 12.51
CA LYS A 49 13.22 -10.58 12.91
C LYS A 49 13.57 -11.43 14.13
N GLN A 50 13.92 -12.70 13.89
CA GLN A 50 14.77 -13.49 14.79
C GLN A 50 16.13 -13.68 14.13
#